data_AF-A0A954BJ13-F1
#
_entry.id   AF-A0A954BJ13-F1
#
_cell.length_a   1.000
_cell.length_b   1.000
_cell.length_c   1.000
_cell.angle_alpha   90.00
_cell.angle_beta   90.00
_cell.angle_gamma   90.00
#
_symmetry.space_group_name_H-M   'P 1'
#
loop_
_entity.id
_entity.type
_entity.pdbx_description
1 polymer ?
#
loop_
_entity_poly.entity_id
_entity_poly.type
_entity_poly.pdbx_seq_one_letter_code
_entity_poly.pdbx_strand_id
1 'polypeptide(L)'
;MRNLVSVAAIGLAGLLSACFMSETPFVPDADLVSLPDENVRFCTDEDDCADASLAEDGSYILMPPPEEDDAPVPIRLAALTQNDLGRIWLAEIPIEEDDETVYTVGVVRRAPEFDTGLPGYEIALPDCHEFTPEEAEAYGIEKIDKGTCHVPASMPVAEFLRAAYAERLNDPEWWVGED
;
A
#
# COMPACT_ATOMS: atom_id res chain seq x y z
N MET A 1 -12.95 3.44 26.19
CA MET A 1 -13.89 3.12 25.12
C MET A 1 -13.26 3.69 23.87
N ARG A 2 -12.57 2.85 23.08
CA ARG A 2 -11.97 3.25 21.79
C ARG A 2 -13.15 3.30 20.81
N ASN A 3 -13.56 4.49 20.42
CA ASN A 3 -14.51 4.67 19.34
C ASN A 3 -13.69 4.50 18.05
N LEU A 4 -13.99 3.45 17.29
CA LEU A 4 -13.58 3.35 15.89
C LEU A 4 -14.36 4.44 15.15
N VAL A 5 -13.65 5.49 14.72
CA VAL A 5 -14.20 6.56 13.89
C VAL A 5 -13.89 6.20 12.44
N SER A 6 -14.91 6.33 11.59
CA SER A 6 -14.94 5.89 10.20
C SER A 6 -13.68 6.25 9.42
N VAL A 7 -12.91 5.25 9.04
CA VAL A 7 -12.05 5.35 7.86
C VAL A 7 -12.98 5.30 6.65
N ALA A 8 -12.82 6.30 5.79
CA ALA A 8 -13.45 6.43 4.50
C ALA A 8 -13.51 5.07 3.80
N ALA A 9 -14.72 4.65 3.47
CA ALA A 9 -14.97 3.38 2.79
C ALA A 9 -14.90 3.58 1.29
N ILE A 10 -13.83 4.20 0.79
CA ILE A 10 -13.51 4.12 -0.63
C ILE A 10 -13.26 2.65 -0.94
N GLY A 11 -13.57 2.19 -2.17
CA GLY A 11 -13.33 0.83 -2.70
C GLY A 11 -11.87 0.35 -2.62
N LEU A 12 -11.39 0.29 -1.38
CA LEU A 12 -10.10 0.03 -0.78
C LEU A 12 -10.36 -0.28 0.72
N ALA A 13 -11.46 -0.98 1.04
CA ALA A 13 -11.74 -1.41 2.41
C ALA A 13 -10.59 -2.30 2.95
N GLY A 14 -9.74 -2.84 2.08
CA GLY A 14 -8.48 -3.48 2.42
C GLY A 14 -7.42 -2.54 3.04
N LEU A 15 -7.37 -1.24 2.73
CA LEU A 15 -6.37 -0.33 3.32
C LEU A 15 -6.53 -0.14 4.84
N LEU A 16 -7.71 -0.46 5.37
CA LEU A 16 -7.98 -0.52 6.80
C LEU A 16 -7.26 -1.66 7.53
N SER A 17 -6.78 -2.68 6.81
CA SER A 17 -5.95 -3.75 7.36
C SER A 17 -4.46 -3.53 7.11
N ALA A 18 -4.07 -2.33 6.67
CA ALA A 18 -2.69 -2.04 6.37
C ALA A 18 -1.82 -2.13 7.63
N CYS A 19 -0.96 -3.15 7.64
CA CYS A 19 -0.38 -3.65 8.87
C CYS A 19 0.83 -2.83 9.33
N PHE A 20 1.53 -2.17 8.40
CA PHE A 20 2.71 -1.36 8.70
C PHE A 20 2.38 0.13 8.64
N MET A 21 2.51 0.81 9.79
CA MET A 21 2.18 2.23 9.94
C MET A 21 3.34 3.05 10.51
N SER A 22 3.51 4.29 10.04
CA SER A 22 4.50 5.25 10.55
C SER A 22 3.96 6.68 10.56
N GLU A 23 4.39 7.49 11.52
CA GLU A 23 4.09 8.94 11.56
C GLU A 23 4.90 9.74 10.52
N THR A 24 5.88 9.09 9.87
CA THR A 24 6.75 9.72 8.87
C THR A 24 6.69 8.98 7.54
N PRO A 25 6.84 9.67 6.40
CA PRO A 25 6.95 9.01 5.11
C PRO A 25 8.11 8.02 5.06
N PHE A 26 7.85 6.85 4.49
CA PHE A 26 8.83 5.83 4.14
C PHE A 26 9.59 6.15 2.85
N VAL A 27 8.94 6.81 1.91
CA VAL A 27 9.47 7.12 0.59
C VAL A 27 9.95 8.56 0.55
N PRO A 28 11.28 8.80 0.44
CA PRO A 28 11.80 10.14 0.18
C PRO A 28 11.35 10.64 -1.20
N ASP A 29 11.13 11.95 -1.33
CA ASP A 29 10.73 12.58 -2.61
C ASP A 29 11.69 12.26 -3.77
N ALA A 30 12.98 12.12 -3.46
CA ALA A 30 14.02 11.81 -4.44
C ALA A 30 13.95 10.37 -5.00
N ASP A 31 13.24 9.47 -4.31
CA ASP A 31 13.07 8.07 -4.68
C ASP A 31 11.70 7.79 -5.32
N LEU A 32 10.86 8.82 -5.49
CA LEU A 32 9.58 8.70 -6.16
C LEU A 32 9.78 8.31 -7.63
N VAL A 33 8.95 7.36 -8.05
CA VAL A 33 8.87 6.90 -9.44
C VAL A 33 7.44 6.91 -9.91
N SER A 34 7.22 7.19 -11.19
CA SER A 34 5.92 7.02 -11.82
C SER A 34 5.82 5.66 -12.50
N LEU A 35 4.59 5.17 -12.64
CA LEU A 35 4.28 4.08 -13.55
C LEU A 35 4.48 4.57 -15.00
N PRO A 36 4.57 3.64 -15.98
CA PRO A 36 4.67 4.02 -17.39
C PRO A 36 3.50 4.87 -17.89
N ASP A 37 2.34 4.78 -17.23
CA ASP A 37 1.09 5.42 -17.62
C ASP A 37 0.67 6.46 -16.58
N GLU A 38 0.13 7.59 -17.04
CA GLU A 38 -0.34 8.69 -16.19
C GLU A 38 -1.73 8.41 -15.60
N ASN A 39 -2.56 7.62 -16.30
CA ASN A 39 -3.89 7.23 -15.84
C ASN A 39 -3.94 5.72 -15.72
N VAL A 40 -4.28 5.24 -14.53
CA VAL A 40 -4.23 3.82 -14.17
C VAL A 40 -5.44 3.46 -13.32
N ARG A 41 -5.67 2.16 -13.16
CA ARG A 41 -6.62 1.61 -12.19
C ARG A 41 -5.82 0.83 -11.14
N PHE A 42 -6.02 1.13 -9.87
CA PHE A 42 -5.51 0.33 -8.76
C PHE A 42 -6.61 -0.55 -8.20
N CYS A 43 -6.30 -1.80 -7.92
CA CYS A 43 -7.25 -2.78 -7.39
C CYS A 43 -6.62 -3.54 -6.22
N THR A 44 -7.39 -3.79 -5.18
CA THR A 44 -7.07 -4.75 -4.12
C THR A 44 -7.67 -6.13 -4.43
N ASP A 45 -8.79 -6.16 -5.15
CA ASP A 45 -9.40 -7.36 -5.73
C ASP A 45 -10.25 -7.00 -6.98
N GLU A 46 -10.97 -7.96 -7.57
CA GLU A 46 -11.80 -7.74 -8.78
C GLU A 46 -12.97 -6.75 -8.57
N ASP A 47 -13.50 -6.64 -7.35
CA ASP A 47 -14.63 -5.81 -6.99
C ASP A 47 -14.21 -4.49 -6.30
N ASP A 48 -12.95 -4.39 -5.86
CA ASP A 48 -12.37 -3.30 -5.09
C ASP A 48 -11.27 -2.57 -5.89
N CYS A 49 -11.69 -1.64 -6.75
CA CYS A 49 -10.81 -0.89 -7.65
C CYS A 49 -11.12 0.62 -7.66
N ALA A 50 -10.07 1.43 -7.82
CA ALA A 50 -10.15 2.88 -8.00
C ALA A 50 -9.32 3.35 -9.20
N ASP A 51 -9.87 4.29 -9.96
CA ASP A 51 -9.13 4.99 -11.01
C ASP A 51 -8.25 6.08 -10.38
N ALA A 52 -7.04 6.22 -10.92
CA ALA A 52 -6.05 7.17 -10.44
C ALA A 52 -5.35 7.90 -11.57
N SER A 53 -4.95 9.14 -11.28
CA SER A 53 -4.20 9.99 -12.21
C SER A 53 -2.95 10.54 -11.53
N LEU A 54 -1.85 10.59 -12.28
CA LEU A 54 -0.58 11.15 -11.84
C LEU A 54 -0.72 12.67 -11.62
N ALA A 55 -0.41 13.13 -10.41
CA ALA A 55 -0.34 14.52 -10.03
C ALA A 55 1.04 15.14 -10.29
N GLU A 56 1.11 16.48 -10.24
CA GLU A 56 2.35 17.24 -10.46
C GLU A 56 3.46 16.94 -9.42
N ASP A 57 3.07 16.46 -8.24
CA ASP A 57 3.99 16.08 -7.15
C ASP A 57 4.54 14.64 -7.29
N GLY A 58 4.14 13.92 -8.34
CA GLY A 58 4.58 12.56 -8.62
C GLY A 58 3.77 11.46 -7.92
N SER A 59 2.75 11.81 -7.13
CA SER A 59 1.80 10.85 -6.57
C SER A 59 0.68 10.51 -7.55
N TYR A 60 0.07 9.33 -7.38
CA TYR A 60 -1.18 8.98 -8.07
C TYR A 60 -2.36 9.28 -7.17
N ILE A 61 -3.28 10.12 -7.63
CA ILE A 61 -4.46 10.51 -6.85
C ILE A 61 -5.60 9.56 -7.17
N LEU A 62 -6.00 8.74 -6.20
CA LEU A 62 -7.16 7.87 -6.29
C LEU A 62 -8.39 8.70 -5.99
N MET A 63 -9.32 8.69 -6.93
CA MET A 63 -10.58 9.38 -6.77
C MET A 63 -11.58 8.45 -6.07
N PRO A 64 -12.26 8.91 -5.02
CA PRO A 64 -13.35 8.14 -4.43
C PRO A 64 -14.47 7.91 -5.46
N PRO A 65 -15.29 6.87 -5.30
CA PRO A 65 -16.54 6.73 -6.01
C PRO A 65 -17.35 8.03 -5.97
N PRO A 66 -18.01 8.43 -7.07
CA PRO A 66 -18.76 9.69 -7.13
C PRO A 66 -19.95 9.76 -6.17
N GLU A 67 -20.33 8.62 -5.57
CA GLU A 67 -21.41 8.51 -4.60
C GLU A 67 -20.96 8.75 -3.16
N GLU A 68 -19.65 8.88 -2.93
CA GLU A 68 -19.02 9.08 -1.63
C GLU A 68 -18.44 10.49 -1.50
N ASP A 69 -18.55 11.09 -0.31
CA ASP A 69 -18.02 12.42 0.02
C ASP A 69 -16.65 12.31 0.70
N ASP A 70 -15.83 11.37 0.22
CA ASP A 70 -14.51 11.09 0.77
C ASP A 70 -13.43 11.94 0.08
N ALA A 71 -12.29 12.11 0.75
CA ALA A 71 -11.17 12.84 0.19
C ALA A 71 -10.41 11.97 -0.83
N PRO A 72 -9.83 12.56 -1.90
CA PRO A 72 -8.91 11.84 -2.77
C PRO A 72 -7.70 11.32 -2.00
N VAL A 73 -7.26 10.10 -2.31
CA VAL A 73 -6.15 9.44 -1.62
C VAL A 73 -4.91 9.43 -2.51
N PRO A 74 -3.80 10.07 -2.11
CA PRO A 74 -2.57 10.02 -2.89
C PRO A 74 -1.83 8.70 -2.62
N ILE A 75 -1.29 8.07 -3.68
CA ILE A 75 -0.38 6.94 -3.59
C ILE A 75 0.97 7.35 -4.14
N ARG A 76 2.01 7.24 -3.31
CA ARG A 76 3.40 7.52 -3.65
C ARG A 76 4.11 6.22 -3.94
N LEU A 77 4.84 6.15 -5.05
CA LEU A 77 5.49 4.92 -5.49
C LEU A 77 7.00 5.04 -5.46
N ALA A 78 7.68 3.99 -5.02
CA ALA A 78 9.12 3.81 -5.16
C ALA A 78 9.44 2.46 -5.80
N ALA A 79 10.62 2.34 -6.41
CA ALA A 79 11.04 1.05 -6.95
C ALA A 79 11.35 0.06 -5.80
N LEU A 80 10.63 -1.08 -5.76
CA LEU A 80 10.92 -2.12 -4.77
C LEU A 80 11.84 -3.18 -5.36
N THR A 81 11.39 -3.93 -6.36
CA THR A 81 12.17 -5.01 -6.97
C THR A 81 11.68 -5.31 -8.39
N GLN A 82 12.38 -6.21 -9.07
CA GLN A 82 11.92 -6.79 -10.33
C GLN A 82 12.12 -8.30 -10.28
N ASN A 83 11.09 -9.03 -10.69
CA ASN A 83 11.08 -10.48 -10.68
C ASN A 83 10.33 -11.06 -11.88
N ASP A 84 9.98 -12.34 -11.82
CA ASP A 84 9.32 -13.06 -12.92
C ASP A 84 7.88 -12.55 -13.19
N LEU A 85 7.24 -11.90 -12.21
CA LEU A 85 5.93 -11.24 -12.35
C LEU A 85 6.06 -9.81 -12.90
N GLY A 86 7.29 -9.31 -13.06
CA GLY A 86 7.59 -8.00 -13.60
C GLY A 86 8.18 -7.06 -12.56
N ARG A 87 8.00 -5.76 -12.78
CA ARG A 87 8.43 -4.74 -11.82
C ARG A 87 7.40 -4.69 -10.68
N ILE A 88 7.92 -4.59 -9.47
CA ILE A 88 7.15 -4.39 -8.26
C ILE A 88 7.57 -3.05 -7.64
N TRP A 89 6.56 -2.27 -7.26
CA TRP A 89 6.75 -0.99 -6.60
C TRP A 89 6.36 -1.09 -5.13
N LEU A 90 7.04 -0.30 -4.31
CA LEU A 90 6.60 0.04 -2.97
C LEU A 90 5.51 1.11 -3.14
N ALA A 91 4.35 0.92 -2.52
CA ALA A 91 3.35 1.97 -2.36
C ALA A 91 3.41 2.51 -0.94
N GLU A 92 3.39 3.83 -0.84
CA GLU A 92 3.13 4.56 0.38
C GLU A 92 1.81 5.31 0.23
N ILE A 93 0.96 5.20 1.26
CA ILE A 93 -0.38 5.76 1.26
C ILE A 93 -0.55 6.51 2.57
N PRO A 94 -0.73 7.84 2.56
CA PRO A 94 -1.06 8.60 3.75
C PRO A 94 -2.54 8.39 4.08
N ILE A 95 -2.81 8.20 5.36
CA ILE A 95 -4.11 8.08 5.98
C ILE A 95 -4.22 9.27 6.93
N GLU A 96 -5.24 10.10 6.73
CA GLU A 96 -5.54 11.19 7.66
C GLU A 96 -6.43 10.66 8.80
N GLU A 97 -5.92 10.72 10.04
CA GLU A 97 -6.64 10.34 11.26
C GLU A 97 -6.60 11.49 12.26
N ASP A 98 -7.76 12.01 12.69
CA ASP A 98 -7.90 12.97 13.81
C ASP A 98 -6.89 14.16 13.79
N ASP A 99 -6.72 14.79 12.61
CA ASP A 99 -5.76 15.90 12.34
C ASP A 99 -4.28 15.49 12.28
N GLU A 100 -3.98 14.19 12.26
CA GLU A 100 -2.65 13.60 12.08
C GLU A 100 -2.59 12.79 10.78
N THR A 101 -1.40 12.68 10.18
CA THR A 101 -1.17 11.85 8.99
C THR A 101 -0.32 10.67 9.36
N VAL A 102 -0.85 9.47 9.15
CA VAL A 102 -0.11 8.22 9.28
C VAL A 102 0.13 7.64 7.90
N TYR A 103 1.34 7.17 7.65
CA TYR A 103 1.72 6.55 6.38
C TYR A 103 1.63 5.04 6.53
N THR A 104 1.05 4.40 5.53
CA THR A 104 1.06 2.95 5.41
C THR A 104 1.79 2.49 4.15
N VAL A 105 2.18 1.22 4.14
CA VAL A 105 2.95 0.60 3.08
C VAL A 105 2.18 -0.55 2.44
N GLY A 106 2.12 -0.51 1.12
CA GLY A 106 1.69 -1.60 0.26
C GLY A 106 2.76 -1.95 -0.77
N VAL A 107 2.48 -2.96 -1.57
CA VAL A 107 3.26 -3.32 -2.76
C VAL A 107 2.36 -3.36 -3.97
N VAL A 108 2.90 -2.98 -5.11
CA VAL A 108 2.13 -2.83 -6.36
C VAL A 108 2.77 -3.64 -7.46
N ARG A 109 1.96 -4.32 -8.27
CA ARG A 109 2.37 -4.93 -9.54
C ARG A 109 1.41 -4.60 -10.67
N ARG A 110 1.86 -4.78 -11.91
CA ARG A 110 0.97 -4.75 -13.07
C ARG A 110 0.08 -6.00 -13.06
N ALA A 111 -1.22 -5.81 -13.22
CA ALA A 111 -2.22 -6.88 -13.27
C ALA A 111 -3.13 -6.71 -14.51
N PRO A 112 -2.74 -7.29 -15.67
CA PRO A 112 -3.50 -7.19 -16.92
C PRO A 112 -4.95 -7.66 -16.84
N GLU A 113 -5.26 -8.56 -15.90
CA GLU A 113 -6.59 -9.03 -15.56
C GLU A 113 -7.56 -7.90 -15.18
N PHE A 114 -7.06 -6.79 -14.62
CA PHE A 114 -7.87 -5.62 -14.23
C PHE A 114 -7.98 -4.54 -15.33
N ASP A 115 -7.51 -4.81 -16.55
CA ASP A 115 -7.56 -3.85 -17.66
C ASP A 115 -9.00 -3.57 -18.11
N THR A 116 -9.43 -2.33 -17.92
CA THR A 116 -10.81 -1.86 -18.20
C THR A 116 -10.81 -0.55 -19.00
N GLY A 117 -9.89 -0.46 -19.96
CA GLY A 117 -9.63 0.76 -20.74
C GLY A 117 -8.54 1.66 -20.14
N LEU A 118 -8.17 1.41 -18.89
CA LEU A 118 -6.95 1.88 -18.23
C LEU A 118 -6.07 0.67 -17.85
N PRO A 119 -4.73 0.81 -17.83
CA PRO A 119 -3.84 -0.20 -17.30
C PRO A 119 -4.12 -0.48 -15.81
N GLY A 120 -4.42 -1.73 -15.49
CA GLY A 120 -4.71 -2.20 -14.13
C GLY A 120 -3.46 -2.57 -13.32
N TYR A 121 -3.45 -2.20 -12.06
CA TYR A 121 -2.40 -2.51 -11.10
C TYR A 121 -3.03 -3.09 -9.85
N GLU A 122 -2.42 -4.13 -9.32
CA GLU A 122 -2.85 -4.76 -8.08
C GLU A 122 -2.03 -4.19 -6.92
N ILE A 123 -2.70 -3.87 -5.82
CA ILE A 123 -2.10 -3.45 -4.56
C ILE A 123 -2.32 -4.55 -3.53
N ALA A 124 -1.22 -5.07 -2.99
CA ALA A 124 -1.26 -5.97 -1.84
C ALA A 124 -0.68 -5.28 -0.60
N LEU A 125 -1.25 -5.57 0.57
CA LEU A 125 -0.81 -5.03 1.85
C LEU A 125 -0.06 -6.11 2.64
N PRO A 126 1.25 -5.95 2.84
CA PRO A 126 2.05 -6.89 3.64
C PRO A 126 1.53 -7.05 5.09
N ASP A 127 1.29 -8.29 5.53
CA ASP A 127 0.83 -8.61 6.90
C ASP A 127 1.99 -8.70 7.93
N CYS A 128 1.99 -7.75 8.85
CA CYS A 128 2.90 -7.64 9.97
C CYS A 128 2.68 -8.68 11.10
N HIS A 129 1.58 -9.42 11.11
CA HIS A 129 1.30 -10.44 12.12
C HIS A 129 2.02 -11.76 11.89
N GLU A 130 2.47 -12.00 10.66
CA GLU A 130 3.14 -13.23 10.26
C GLU A 130 4.54 -13.38 10.86
N PHE A 131 5.11 -12.30 11.40
CA PHE A 131 6.39 -12.30 12.10
C PHE A 131 6.25 -12.77 13.54
N THR A 132 7.20 -13.58 14.00
CA THR A 132 7.38 -13.83 15.44
C THR A 132 7.80 -12.53 16.15
N PRO A 133 7.61 -12.42 17.49
CA PRO A 133 8.08 -11.26 18.23
C PRO A 133 9.59 -10.99 18.08
N GLU A 134 10.41 -12.03 17.94
CA GLU A 134 11.86 -11.93 17.76
C GLU A 134 12.23 -11.35 16.38
N GLU A 135 11.53 -11.78 15.33
CA GLU A 135 11.68 -11.23 13.98
C GLU A 135 11.22 -9.77 13.92
N ALA A 136 10.09 -9.45 14.56
CA ALA A 136 9.59 -8.08 14.64
C ALA A 136 10.59 -7.16 15.36
N GLU A 137 11.13 -7.60 16.51
CA GLU A 137 12.14 -6.87 17.27
C GLU A 137 13.42 -6.61 16.46
N ALA A 138 13.87 -7.58 15.65
CA ALA A 138 15.06 -7.43 14.81
C ALA A 138 14.95 -6.27 13.80
N TYR A 139 13.73 -5.93 13.38
CA TYR A 139 13.44 -4.80 12.50
C TYR A 139 12.92 -3.56 13.23
N GLY A 140 12.79 -3.62 14.57
CA GLY A 140 12.20 -2.56 15.38
C GLY A 140 10.69 -2.39 15.20
N ILE A 141 10.01 -3.39 14.62
CA ILE A 141 8.56 -3.40 14.42
C ILE A 141 7.87 -3.59 15.78
N GLU A 142 7.02 -2.66 16.17
CA GLU A 142 6.24 -2.73 17.40
C GLU A 142 4.80 -3.16 17.10
N LYS A 143 4.37 -4.31 17.65
CA LYS A 143 2.99 -4.77 17.52
C LYS A 143 2.08 -3.97 18.45
N ILE A 144 1.21 -3.13 17.88
CA ILE A 144 0.33 -2.24 18.64
C ILE A 144 -0.94 -2.98 19.07
N ASP A 145 -1.59 -3.69 18.14
CA ASP A 145 -2.72 -4.58 18.46
C ASP A 145 -2.85 -5.76 17.48
N LYS A 146 -4.07 -6.22 17.18
CA LYS A 146 -4.36 -7.41 16.38
C LYS A 146 -4.35 -7.16 14.88
N GLY A 147 -4.33 -5.91 14.43
CA GLY A 147 -4.31 -5.56 13.01
C GLY A 147 -3.23 -4.54 12.63
N THR A 148 -2.39 -4.12 13.57
CA THR A 148 -1.50 -2.98 13.37
C THR A 148 -0.14 -3.17 14.03
N CYS A 149 0.91 -2.91 13.25
CA CYS A 149 2.27 -2.70 13.70
C CYS A 149 2.78 -1.30 13.37
N HIS A 150 3.38 -0.67 14.37
CA HIS A 150 4.14 0.54 14.18
C HIS A 150 5.55 0.19 13.70
N VAL A 151 6.03 0.92 12.70
CA VAL A 151 7.39 0.80 12.19
C VAL A 151 8.15 2.10 12.38
N PRO A 152 9.41 2.03 12.84
CA PRO A 152 10.17 3.22 13.11
C PRO A 152 10.53 3.92 11.80
N ALA A 153 10.54 5.26 11.83
CA ALA A 153 10.93 6.12 10.72
C ALA A 153 12.29 5.75 10.07
N SER A 154 13.20 5.16 10.86
CA SER A 154 14.52 4.74 10.40
C SER A 154 14.55 3.35 9.75
N MET A 155 13.42 2.63 9.71
CA MET A 155 13.36 1.30 9.12
C MET A 155 13.55 1.39 7.61
N PRO A 156 14.52 0.64 7.03
CA PRO A 156 14.66 0.57 5.58
C PRO A 156 13.55 -0.33 5.01
N VAL A 157 12.31 0.18 4.92
CA VAL A 157 11.12 -0.64 4.62
C VAL A 157 11.24 -1.41 3.31
N ALA A 158 11.87 -0.82 2.29
CA ALA A 158 12.11 -1.50 1.02
C ALA A 158 13.08 -2.70 1.16
N GLU A 159 14.12 -2.58 2.01
CA GLU A 159 15.03 -3.70 2.29
C GLU A 159 14.32 -4.79 3.10
N PHE A 160 13.54 -4.39 4.11
CA PHE A 160 12.71 -5.30 4.88
C PHE A 160 11.75 -6.08 3.99
N LEU A 161 10.96 -5.41 3.15
CA LEU A 161 10.00 -6.07 2.26
C LEU A 161 10.69 -7.01 1.28
N ARG A 162 11.84 -6.60 0.71
CA ARG A 162 12.62 -7.51 -0.16
C ARG A 162 13.13 -8.74 0.58
N ALA A 163 13.47 -8.63 1.86
CA ALA A 163 14.00 -9.75 2.64
C ALA A 163 12.88 -10.67 3.15
N ALA A 164 11.84 -10.08 3.75
CA ALA A 164 10.76 -10.79 4.42
C ALA A 164 9.67 -11.30 3.48
N TYR A 165 9.44 -10.62 2.35
CA TYR A 165 8.39 -10.97 1.39
C TYR A 165 8.94 -11.50 0.06
N ALA A 166 10.24 -11.81 -0.04
CA ALA A 166 10.86 -12.25 -1.30
C ALA A 166 10.08 -13.36 -2.02
N GLU A 167 9.67 -14.39 -1.30
CA GLU A 167 8.94 -15.53 -1.85
C GLU A 167 7.53 -15.12 -2.28
N ARG A 168 6.82 -14.36 -1.44
CA ARG A 168 5.45 -13.88 -1.71
C ARG A 168 5.35 -12.91 -2.87
N LEU A 169 6.30 -12.00 -2.99
CA LEU A 169 6.38 -11.08 -4.13
C LEU A 169 6.53 -11.84 -5.45
N ASN A 170 7.04 -13.08 -5.42
CA ASN A 170 7.15 -13.98 -6.57
C ASN A 170 5.98 -14.95 -6.73
N ASP A 171 5.06 -15.00 -5.78
CA ASP A 171 3.96 -15.96 -5.75
C ASP A 171 2.67 -15.30 -6.25
N PRO A 172 2.19 -15.62 -7.46
CA PRO A 172 0.94 -15.05 -7.98
C PRO A 172 -0.26 -15.29 -7.06
N GLU A 173 -0.30 -16.40 -6.32
CA GLU A 173 -1.45 -16.76 -5.47
C GLU A 173 -1.54 -15.85 -4.24
N TRP A 174 -0.41 -15.37 -3.72
CA TRP A 174 -0.40 -14.42 -2.61
C TRP A 174 -1.03 -13.08 -2.96
N TRP A 175 -0.89 -12.65 -4.21
CA TRP A 175 -1.38 -11.35 -4.65
C TRP A 175 -2.90 -11.26 -4.74
N VAL A 176 -3.58 -12.38 -5.03
CA VAL A 176 -5.03 -12.42 -5.30
C VAL A 176 -5.88 -12.16 -4.05
N GLY A 177 -5.24 -12.05 -2.87
CA GLY A 177 -5.92 -12.01 -1.57
C GLY A 177 -6.58 -13.36 -1.27
N GLU A 178 -6.14 -14.06 -0.22
CA GLU A 178 -6.92 -15.23 0.23
C GLU A 178 -8.26 -14.74 0.82
N ASP A 179 -9.38 -15.36 0.37
CA ASP A 179 -10.76 -15.21 0.88
C ASP A 179 -10.89 -15.12 2.42
#